data_AF-A0A967BSK2-F1
#
_entry.id   AF-A0A967BSK2-F1
#
_cell.length_a   1.000
_cell.length_b   1.000
_cell.length_c   1.000
_cell.angle_alpha   90.00
_cell.angle_beta   90.00
_cell.angle_gamma   90.00
#
_symmetry.space_group_name_H-M   'P 1'
#
loop_
_entity.id
_entity.type
_entity.pdbx_description
1 polymer ?
#
loop_
_entity_poly.entity_id
_entity_poly.type
_entity_poly.pdbx_seq_one_letter_code
_entity_poly.pdbx_strand_id
1 'polypeptide(L)'
;MNRKRRKMILGLPMVMALFFIVCSGLPVMAGPGLSGGGGSAGKPCVIVDRSGNRIVIKKPFTRIISLYGAHTENLFSLGLDQEVIGVSRHEAFPPPALTKPAFSYHDDAERFLAARPDLVLIRPMIARGYGNLVRKLQQAGITVVSLQPTTIGGVYSYWRDLGKLTGREKQAEKMVSEFKAGLARIHALVQKIPPARRQRVYFEAIHSKMKTFSPSSIAIFALKTAGGINVAGDARSVRGTNIAAYGKEHILARADEIDVYLAQKGAMNHINVRRIVEEGGFGAIKAVRNGRVYIIDEKIVSRPTLRLLDGIYEIGRFLYPRVFNDVSAFLKIPRLTRAQFSEMFVKMTNMPLKTPDYRHDIQRRPATRHKYGSFRDVDYTGHDYKFIETAAYRGIFANTSHPRFYPHRPITRRAVAYAIFVDFDLPETKPVAIRDIRNSDPMYEQIRTAVGLGIMKLDPKGDFLPGNPVSGQELFRAISQAIRITKSGR
;
A
#
# COMPACT_ATOMS: atom_id res chain seq x y z
N MET A 1 -86.86 46.34 12.89
CA MET A 1 -88.07 46.02 13.68
C MET A 1 -87.72 44.90 14.67
N ASN A 2 -88.06 45.05 15.97
CA ASN A 2 -88.12 44.04 17.07
C ASN A 2 -87.24 42.74 17.02
N ARG A 3 -86.57 42.26 18.09
CA ARG A 3 -86.59 42.65 19.52
C ARG A 3 -85.47 41.96 20.33
N LYS A 4 -84.82 42.74 21.20
CA LYS A 4 -84.53 42.49 22.64
C LYS A 4 -83.68 41.28 23.14
N ARG A 5 -82.60 41.66 23.86
CA ARG A 5 -82.25 41.34 25.29
C ARG A 5 -81.74 39.92 25.61
N ARG A 6 -80.91 39.64 26.63
CA ARG A 6 -80.40 40.33 27.87
C ARG A 6 -78.98 39.74 28.16
N LYS A 7 -77.91 40.50 28.51
CA LYS A 7 -77.42 40.83 29.88
C LYS A 7 -77.61 39.68 30.92
N MET A 8 -76.58 38.98 31.41
CA MET A 8 -75.78 39.21 32.67
C MET A 8 -75.04 37.88 33.07
N ILE A 9 -73.97 37.73 33.89
CA ILE A 9 -73.02 38.62 34.63
C ILE A 9 -71.73 37.84 35.09
N LEU A 10 -70.62 38.55 35.41
CA LEU A 10 -69.39 38.16 36.20
C LEU A 10 -68.47 36.97 35.82
N GLY A 11 -67.15 37.16 36.06
CA GLY A 11 -66.20 36.05 36.36
C GLY A 11 -64.79 36.09 35.72
N LEU A 12 -63.90 37.02 36.11
CA LEU A 12 -62.44 36.99 35.84
C LEU A 12 -61.71 36.40 37.08
N PRO A 13 -60.40 36.03 37.06
CA PRO A 13 -59.42 35.90 35.95
C PRO A 13 -58.67 34.54 35.91
N MET A 14 -57.79 34.32 34.92
CA MET A 14 -56.35 33.96 35.11
C MET A 14 -55.66 33.33 33.85
N VAL A 15 -54.82 34.13 33.19
CA VAL A 15 -53.47 33.80 32.65
C VAL A 15 -53.28 32.86 31.41
N MET A 16 -52.38 33.34 30.52
CA MET A 16 -51.61 32.66 29.45
C MET A 16 -52.33 32.00 28.25
N ALA A 17 -52.58 32.85 27.25
CA ALA A 17 -52.13 32.70 25.86
C ALA A 17 -51.02 31.63 25.63
N LEU A 18 -51.00 30.81 24.57
CA LEU A 18 -51.43 31.04 23.18
C LEU A 18 -51.40 29.69 22.42
N PHE A 19 -52.48 29.22 21.77
CA PHE A 19 -52.40 28.12 20.78
C PHE A 19 -53.63 28.09 19.85
N PHE A 20 -53.42 27.62 18.61
CA PHE A 20 -54.41 27.52 17.50
C PHE A 20 -54.92 28.89 16.99
N ILE A 21 -55.29 29.08 15.72
CA ILE A 21 -56.08 28.19 14.84
C ILE A 21 -55.56 28.15 13.39
N VAL A 22 -55.75 26.99 12.76
CA VAL A 22 -55.60 26.75 11.32
C VAL A 22 -56.61 27.58 10.53
N CYS A 23 -56.16 28.42 9.59
CA CYS A 23 -57.04 29.14 8.68
C CYS A 23 -56.80 28.70 7.23
N SER A 24 -57.84 28.17 6.60
CA SER A 24 -57.86 27.66 5.23
C SER A 24 -58.28 28.74 4.23
N GLY A 25 -57.65 28.79 3.05
CA GLY A 25 -58.17 29.52 1.88
C GLY A 25 -57.30 30.68 1.39
N LEU A 26 -56.48 30.38 0.37
CA LEU A 26 -55.77 31.32 -0.51
C LEU A 26 -56.75 32.01 -1.50
N PRO A 27 -56.32 32.99 -2.35
CA PRO A 27 -55.01 33.65 -2.47
C PRO A 27 -55.04 35.20 -2.53
N VAL A 28 -53.94 35.87 -2.16
CA VAL A 28 -53.56 37.19 -2.71
C VAL A 28 -52.05 37.20 -3.03
N MET A 29 -51.68 37.73 -4.20
CA MET A 29 -50.32 37.79 -4.72
C MET A 29 -49.49 38.92 -4.08
N ALA A 30 -48.27 38.63 -3.61
CA ALA A 30 -47.24 39.64 -3.33
C ALA A 30 -45.81 39.07 -3.35
N GLY A 31 -45.00 39.51 -4.33
CA GLY A 31 -43.54 39.75 -4.26
C GLY A 31 -42.57 38.63 -3.85
N PRO A 32 -41.58 38.24 -4.69
CA PRO A 32 -40.48 37.39 -4.26
C PRO A 32 -39.48 38.18 -3.40
N GLY A 33 -39.61 38.07 -2.07
CA GLY A 33 -38.61 38.55 -1.12
C GLY A 33 -37.32 37.72 -1.19
N LEU A 34 -36.20 38.36 -1.51
CA LEU A 34 -34.87 37.74 -1.54
C LEU A 34 -34.49 37.20 -0.15
N SER A 35 -34.60 35.89 0.04
CA SER A 35 -34.03 35.20 1.20
C SER A 35 -32.50 35.17 1.08
N GLY A 36 -31.85 36.18 1.67
CA GLY A 36 -30.40 36.24 1.77
C GLY A 36 -29.86 35.01 2.50
N GLY A 37 -29.30 34.06 1.74
CA GLY A 37 -28.67 32.86 2.27
C GLY A 37 -27.42 33.21 3.07
N GLY A 38 -27.61 33.50 4.36
CA GLY A 38 -26.54 33.71 5.33
C GLY A 38 -25.74 32.42 5.52
N GLY A 39 -24.75 32.22 4.65
CA GLY A 39 -23.84 31.09 4.72
C GLY A 39 -23.13 31.08 6.07
N SER A 40 -23.43 30.08 6.90
CA SER A 40 -22.73 29.83 8.16
C SER A 40 -21.23 29.70 7.88
N ALA A 41 -20.47 30.75 8.17
CA ALA A 41 -19.02 30.74 8.14
C ALA A 41 -18.52 29.76 9.23
N GLY A 42 -18.26 28.52 8.82
CA GLY A 42 -17.79 27.47 9.72
C GLY A 42 -16.52 27.92 10.44
N LYS A 43 -16.42 27.59 11.74
CA LYS A 43 -15.25 27.95 12.56
C LYS A 43 -13.96 27.51 11.83
N PRO A 44 -12.96 28.39 11.66
CA PRO A 44 -11.77 28.08 10.89
C PRO A 44 -11.06 26.87 11.48
N CYS A 45 -10.78 25.86 10.64
CA CYS A 45 -10.12 24.65 11.08
C CYS A 45 -8.64 24.95 11.40
N VAL A 46 -8.12 24.37 12.48
CA VAL A 46 -6.73 24.57 12.90
C VAL A 46 -6.05 23.22 13.07
N ILE A 47 -4.83 23.10 12.55
CA ILE A 47 -3.91 22.00 12.87
C ILE A 47 -2.63 22.55 13.50
N VAL A 48 -1.88 21.70 14.20
CA VAL A 48 -0.55 22.02 14.72
C VAL A 48 0.47 21.13 14.03
N ASP A 49 1.45 21.74 13.35
CA ASP A 49 2.47 21.01 12.62
C ASP A 49 3.57 20.46 13.55
N ARG A 50 4.48 19.64 13.03
CA ARG A 50 5.59 19.04 13.79
C ARG A 50 6.71 20.03 14.17
N SER A 51 6.60 21.28 13.75
CA SER A 51 7.44 22.41 14.18
C SER A 51 6.77 23.24 15.29
N GLY A 52 5.52 22.93 15.65
CA GLY A 52 4.71 23.68 16.62
C GLY A 52 3.86 24.80 16.00
N ASN A 53 3.87 24.97 14.68
CA ASN A 53 3.13 26.04 14.01
C ASN A 53 1.64 25.76 14.02
N ARG A 54 0.83 26.78 14.40
CA ARG A 54 -0.63 26.74 14.28
C ARG A 54 -1.02 27.14 12.85
N ILE A 55 -1.48 26.17 12.06
CA ILE A 55 -1.91 26.40 10.68
C ILE A 55 -3.42 26.63 10.67
N VAL A 56 -3.84 27.85 10.33
CA VAL A 56 -5.26 28.25 10.25
C VAL A 56 -5.76 28.05 8.83
N ILE A 57 -6.65 27.08 8.65
CA ILE A 57 -7.21 26.68 7.37
C ILE A 57 -8.50 27.49 7.15
N LYS A 58 -8.40 28.56 6.36
CA LYS A 58 -9.53 29.41 5.95
C LYS A 58 -10.33 28.80 4.80
N LYS A 59 -9.66 28.04 3.94
CA LYS A 59 -10.21 27.27 2.82
C LYS A 59 -9.27 26.08 2.52
N PRO A 60 -9.76 25.01 1.87
CA PRO A 60 -8.90 23.94 1.36
C PRO A 60 -7.77 24.45 0.45
N PHE A 61 -6.59 23.85 0.57
CA PHE A 61 -5.46 24.03 -0.34
C PHE A 61 -5.65 23.20 -1.62
N THR A 62 -5.36 23.78 -2.79
CA THR A 62 -5.60 23.18 -4.11
C THR A 62 -4.40 23.19 -5.05
N ARG A 63 -3.24 23.71 -4.62
CA ARG A 63 -2.00 23.78 -5.40
C ARG A 63 -0.82 23.31 -4.54
N ILE A 64 -0.74 22.00 -4.38
CA ILE A 64 0.11 21.32 -3.40
C ILE A 64 1.43 20.85 -4.03
N ILE A 65 2.56 21.18 -3.39
CA ILE A 65 3.86 20.54 -3.66
C ILE A 65 4.21 19.62 -2.49
N SER A 66 4.46 18.34 -2.81
CA SER A 66 4.82 17.31 -1.84
C SER A 66 6.31 16.98 -1.89
N LEU A 67 7.06 17.31 -0.82
CA LEU A 67 8.50 17.03 -0.74
C LEU A 67 8.84 15.72 -0.01
N TYR A 68 7.87 14.80 0.16
CA TYR A 68 8.10 13.47 0.72
C TYR A 68 7.04 12.46 0.26
N GLY A 69 7.48 11.28 -0.18
CA GLY A 69 6.59 10.30 -0.82
C GLY A 69 5.47 9.70 0.01
N ALA A 70 5.53 9.73 1.35
CA ALA A 70 4.33 9.39 2.12
C ALA A 70 3.28 10.50 2.10
N HIS A 71 3.68 11.78 1.98
CA HIS A 71 2.73 12.86 1.73
C HIS A 71 2.09 12.67 0.36
N THR A 72 2.90 12.42 -0.67
CA THR A 72 2.41 12.17 -2.02
C THR A 72 1.40 11.01 -2.05
N GLU A 73 1.79 9.82 -1.60
CA GLU A 73 0.95 8.62 -1.61
C GLU A 73 -0.39 8.82 -0.87
N ASN A 74 -0.38 9.50 0.28
CA ASN A 74 -1.62 9.80 1.00
C ASN A 74 -2.49 10.87 0.33
N LEU A 75 -1.90 11.90 -0.30
CA LEU A 75 -2.67 12.90 -1.06
C LEU A 75 -3.40 12.24 -2.24
N PHE A 76 -2.72 11.38 -3.01
CA PHE A 76 -3.38 10.61 -4.07
C PHE A 76 -4.45 9.65 -3.52
N SER A 77 -4.22 9.02 -2.36
CA SER A 77 -5.25 8.20 -1.68
C SER A 77 -6.48 9.00 -1.23
N LEU A 78 -6.33 10.30 -0.96
CA LEU A 78 -7.42 11.25 -0.68
C LEU A 78 -8.14 11.74 -1.96
N GLY A 79 -7.68 11.33 -3.15
CA GLY A 79 -8.23 11.72 -4.45
C GLY A 79 -7.66 13.02 -5.02
N LEU A 80 -6.54 13.52 -4.51
CA LEU A 80 -5.98 14.84 -4.82
C LEU A 80 -4.99 14.84 -6.01
N ASP A 81 -5.27 14.05 -7.05
CA ASP A 81 -4.37 13.94 -8.21
C ASP A 81 -4.16 15.31 -8.87
N GLN A 82 -5.23 16.07 -9.07
CA GLN A 82 -5.17 17.38 -9.77
C GLN A 82 -4.55 18.47 -8.89
N GLU A 83 -4.82 18.44 -7.59
CA GLU A 83 -4.33 19.40 -6.62
C GLU A 83 -2.83 19.21 -6.32
N VAL A 84 -2.27 18.02 -6.52
CA VAL A 84 -0.82 17.79 -6.49
C VAL A 84 -0.17 18.27 -7.79
N ILE A 85 0.42 19.47 -7.73
CA ILE A 85 1.11 20.12 -8.85
C ILE A 85 2.61 19.82 -8.90
N GLY A 86 3.18 19.18 -7.85
CA GLY A 86 4.60 18.86 -7.80
C GLY A 86 4.94 17.83 -6.72
N VAL A 87 5.95 17.00 -7.00
CA VAL A 87 6.38 15.88 -6.14
C VAL A 87 7.89 15.89 -5.93
N SER A 88 8.39 15.13 -4.96
CA SER A 88 9.82 14.97 -4.73
C SER A 88 10.53 14.27 -5.90
N ARG A 89 11.77 14.67 -6.21
CA ARG A 89 12.64 14.02 -7.24
C ARG A 89 12.85 12.50 -7.10
N HIS A 90 12.41 11.88 -6.00
CA HIS A 90 12.55 10.45 -5.73
C HIS A 90 11.21 9.73 -5.57
N GLU A 91 10.14 10.30 -6.13
CA GLU A 91 8.84 9.66 -6.09
C GLU A 91 8.79 8.40 -6.97
N ALA A 92 8.23 7.33 -6.43
CA ALA A 92 8.13 6.04 -7.10
C ALA A 92 6.68 5.52 -7.19
N PHE A 93 5.75 6.16 -6.47
CA PHE A 93 4.39 5.70 -6.29
C PHE A 93 3.49 6.85 -5.76
N PRO A 94 2.20 6.92 -6.14
CA PRO A 94 1.53 6.08 -7.11
C PRO A 94 1.94 6.40 -8.56
N PRO A 95 1.55 5.59 -9.55
CA PRO A 95 1.97 5.77 -10.94
C PRO A 95 1.64 7.16 -11.53
N PRO A 96 0.47 7.78 -11.24
CA PRO A 96 0.17 9.16 -11.68
C PRO A 96 1.07 10.23 -11.06
N ALA A 97 1.76 9.95 -9.94
CA ALA A 97 2.74 10.88 -9.37
C ALA A 97 4.00 11.01 -10.24
N LEU A 98 4.31 10.01 -11.07
CA LEU A 98 5.50 9.98 -11.92
C LEU A 98 5.44 10.96 -13.10
N THR A 99 4.27 11.51 -13.42
CA THR A 99 4.07 12.52 -14.47
C THR A 99 4.12 13.95 -13.93
N LYS A 100 4.16 14.13 -12.60
CA LYS A 100 4.16 15.45 -11.97
C LYS A 100 5.55 16.09 -12.02
N PRO A 101 5.65 17.43 -12.14
CA PRO A 101 6.93 18.14 -12.05
C PRO A 101 7.68 17.82 -10.75
N ALA A 102 8.99 17.58 -10.87
CA ALA A 102 9.84 17.22 -9.75
C ALA A 102 10.46 18.45 -9.07
N PHE A 103 10.37 18.49 -7.75
CA PHE A 103 10.95 19.51 -6.87
C PHE A 103 11.90 18.90 -5.85
N SER A 104 12.90 19.68 -5.45
CA SER A 104 13.83 19.37 -4.36
C SER A 104 13.81 20.50 -3.34
N TYR A 105 13.98 20.17 -2.07
CA TYR A 105 14.28 21.16 -1.03
C TYR A 105 15.69 21.76 -1.16
N HIS A 106 16.50 21.29 -2.13
CA HIS A 106 17.73 21.93 -2.58
C HIS A 106 17.51 22.91 -3.76
N ASP A 107 16.32 22.96 -4.36
CA ASP A 107 16.04 23.95 -5.42
C ASP A 107 15.81 25.33 -4.80
N ASP A 108 16.11 26.39 -5.55
CA ASP A 108 15.87 27.78 -5.13
C ASP A 108 14.38 28.09 -4.95
N ALA A 109 14.06 29.04 -4.06
CA ALA A 109 12.67 29.39 -3.73
C ALA A 109 11.91 29.90 -4.96
N GLU A 110 12.60 30.60 -5.84
CA GLU A 110 12.16 31.17 -7.11
C GLU A 110 11.51 30.09 -8.01
N ARG A 111 12.02 28.85 -7.98
CA ARG A 111 11.42 27.68 -8.69
C ARG A 111 10.05 27.31 -8.13
N PHE A 112 9.87 27.36 -6.80
CA PHE A 112 8.59 27.12 -6.15
C PHE A 112 7.63 28.29 -6.40
N LEU A 113 8.10 29.54 -6.31
CA LEU A 113 7.30 30.73 -6.58
C LEU A 113 6.71 30.72 -8.00
N ALA A 114 7.50 30.36 -9.00
CA ALA A 114 7.05 30.21 -10.39
C ALA A 114 5.91 29.17 -10.55
N ALA A 115 5.92 28.10 -9.74
CA ALA A 115 4.86 27.09 -9.73
C ALA A 115 3.57 27.55 -9.03
N ARG A 116 3.62 28.67 -8.28
CA ARG A 116 2.50 29.24 -7.51
C ARG A 116 1.74 28.21 -6.66
N PRO A 117 2.40 27.44 -5.77
CA PRO A 117 1.71 26.59 -4.81
C PRO A 117 0.99 27.44 -3.76
N ASP A 118 -0.07 26.89 -3.16
CA ASP A 118 -0.66 27.43 -1.93
C ASP A 118 -0.23 26.65 -0.68
N LEU A 119 0.20 25.39 -0.87
CA LEU A 119 0.69 24.49 0.17
C LEU A 119 1.98 23.76 -0.24
N VAL A 120 2.98 23.74 0.64
CA VAL A 120 4.17 22.88 0.53
C VAL A 120 4.24 21.97 1.75
N LEU A 121 4.16 20.65 1.53
CA LEU A 121 4.27 19.64 2.58
C LEU A 121 5.69 19.13 2.72
N ILE A 122 6.23 19.23 3.93
CA ILE A 122 7.63 18.90 4.26
C ILE A 122 7.75 18.01 5.48
N ARG A 123 8.93 17.39 5.66
CA ARG A 123 9.30 16.69 6.90
C ARG A 123 10.05 17.61 7.88
N PRO A 124 10.08 17.27 9.19
CA PRO A 124 10.88 18.00 10.19
C PRO A 124 12.40 18.02 9.94
N MET A 125 12.92 17.15 9.06
CA MET A 125 14.30 17.24 8.58
C MET A 125 14.49 18.45 7.66
N ILE A 126 13.56 18.67 6.72
CA ILE A 126 13.60 19.78 5.76
C ILE A 126 13.42 21.10 6.50
N ALA A 127 12.45 21.18 7.43
CA ALA A 127 12.19 22.37 8.23
C ALA A 127 13.44 22.86 9.00
N ARG A 128 14.24 21.92 9.53
CA ARG A 128 15.48 22.24 10.28
C ARG A 128 16.68 22.48 9.37
N GLY A 129 16.86 21.70 8.31
CA GLY A 129 18.03 21.80 7.43
C GLY A 129 17.94 22.92 6.38
N TYR A 130 16.73 23.33 6.00
CA TYR A 130 16.46 24.23 4.87
C TYR A 130 15.57 25.40 5.29
N GLY A 131 15.78 25.91 6.51
CA GLY A 131 14.99 26.99 7.09
C GLY A 131 14.98 28.28 6.24
N ASN A 132 16.01 28.53 5.42
CA ASN A 132 16.03 29.67 4.52
C ASN A 132 14.99 29.54 3.39
N LEU A 133 14.90 28.36 2.75
CA LEU A 133 13.85 28.05 1.77
C LEU A 133 12.47 28.20 2.41
N VAL A 134 12.25 27.58 3.57
CA VAL A 134 10.96 27.64 4.29
C VAL A 134 10.54 29.09 4.58
N ARG A 135 11.45 29.93 5.09
CA ARG A 135 11.16 31.36 5.34
C ARG A 135 10.83 32.12 4.07
N LYS A 136 11.61 31.97 2.99
CA LYS A 136 11.34 32.63 1.69
C LYS A 136 9.93 32.29 1.16
N LEU A 137 9.53 31.01 1.24
CA LEU A 137 8.19 30.57 0.82
C LEU A 137 7.09 31.19 1.68
N GLN A 138 7.27 31.20 3.00
CA GLN A 138 6.30 31.79 3.94
C GLN A 138 6.18 33.31 3.77
N GLN A 139 7.29 34.03 3.53
CA GLN A 139 7.30 35.47 3.25
C GLN A 139 6.55 35.80 1.95
N ALA A 140 6.58 34.91 0.96
CA ALA A 140 5.79 35.01 -0.26
C ALA A 140 4.31 34.55 -0.11
N GLY A 141 3.85 34.29 1.13
CA GLY A 141 2.46 33.91 1.43
C GLY A 141 2.13 32.43 1.18
N ILE A 142 3.10 31.58 0.87
CA ILE A 142 2.89 30.14 0.67
C ILE A 142 2.81 29.44 2.03
N THR A 143 1.79 28.62 2.25
CA THR A 143 1.69 27.84 3.49
C THR A 143 2.66 26.66 3.43
N VAL A 144 3.56 26.57 4.42
CA VAL A 144 4.48 25.44 4.56
C VAL A 144 4.13 24.68 5.84
N VAL A 145 3.87 23.36 5.73
CA VAL A 145 3.44 22.52 6.86
C VAL A 145 4.39 21.34 7.04
N SER A 146 4.94 21.18 8.25
CA SER A 146 5.80 20.06 8.58
C SER A 146 5.03 18.89 9.18
N LEU A 147 4.96 17.75 8.49
CA LEU A 147 4.25 16.56 8.97
C LEU A 147 5.19 15.35 9.00
N GLN A 148 5.15 14.58 10.09
CA GLN A 148 5.75 13.26 10.20
C GLN A 148 5.22 12.56 11.46
N PRO A 149 4.28 11.60 11.35
CA PRO A 149 3.90 10.77 12.48
C PRO A 149 5.03 9.81 12.86
N THR A 150 5.19 9.56 14.15
CA THR A 150 6.20 8.64 14.71
C THR A 150 5.60 7.39 15.36
N THR A 151 4.29 7.40 15.62
CA THR A 151 3.51 6.32 16.26
C THR A 151 2.29 5.98 15.42
N ILE A 152 1.68 4.81 15.64
CA ILE A 152 0.49 4.39 14.89
C ILE A 152 -0.73 5.31 15.12
N GLY A 153 -0.97 5.77 16.35
CA GLY A 153 -2.00 6.78 16.62
C GLY A 153 -1.73 8.11 15.92
N GLY A 154 -0.45 8.47 15.77
CA GLY A 154 -0.01 9.59 14.96
C GLY A 154 -0.35 9.44 13.48
N VAL A 155 -0.34 8.22 12.91
CA VAL A 155 -0.69 7.98 11.50
C VAL A 155 -2.15 8.38 11.21
N TYR A 156 -3.09 8.00 12.09
CA TYR A 156 -4.50 8.39 11.93
C TYR A 156 -4.71 9.90 12.02
N SER A 157 -4.05 10.55 12.98
CA SER A 157 -4.10 12.02 13.13
C SER A 157 -3.51 12.71 11.90
N TYR A 158 -2.37 12.22 11.40
CA TYR A 158 -1.72 12.72 10.20
C TYR A 158 -2.61 12.63 8.94
N TRP A 159 -3.33 11.52 8.72
CA TRP A 159 -4.28 11.44 7.59
C TRP A 159 -5.47 12.41 7.75
N ARG A 160 -5.97 12.60 8.97
CA ARG A 160 -7.01 13.59 9.28
C ARG A 160 -6.54 15.01 9.05
N ASP A 161 -5.30 15.32 9.40
CA ASP A 161 -4.72 16.65 9.21
C ASP A 161 -4.48 16.93 7.72
N LEU A 162 -4.08 15.94 6.92
CA LEU A 162 -4.13 16.04 5.46
C LEU A 162 -5.57 16.30 4.97
N GLY A 163 -6.55 15.52 5.45
CA GLY A 163 -7.96 15.71 5.13
C GLY A 163 -8.44 17.14 5.36
N LYS A 164 -8.18 17.70 6.54
CA LYS A 164 -8.52 19.09 6.90
C LYS A 164 -7.84 20.11 5.99
N LEU A 165 -6.54 19.94 5.71
CA LEU A 165 -5.79 20.84 4.82
C LEU A 165 -6.41 20.90 3.42
N THR A 166 -7.05 19.83 2.97
CA THR A 166 -7.45 19.66 1.56
C THR A 166 -8.96 19.53 1.35
N GLY A 167 -9.79 19.68 2.40
CA GLY A 167 -11.24 19.48 2.33
C GLY A 167 -11.66 18.04 2.01
N ARG A 168 -10.85 17.06 2.43
CA ARG A 168 -11.00 15.62 2.17
C ARG A 168 -11.19 14.81 3.46
N GLU A 169 -11.80 15.39 4.50
CA GLU A 169 -11.98 14.76 5.81
C GLU A 169 -12.77 13.44 5.74
N LYS A 170 -13.80 13.36 4.89
CA LYS A 170 -14.56 12.11 4.66
C LYS A 170 -13.68 11.00 4.07
N GLN A 171 -12.82 11.35 3.12
CA GLN A 171 -11.85 10.44 2.52
C GLN A 171 -10.78 10.02 3.54
N ALA A 172 -10.34 10.94 4.41
CA ALA A 172 -9.39 10.64 5.48
C ALA A 172 -9.96 9.63 6.50
N GLU A 173 -11.21 9.78 6.95
CA GLU A 173 -11.85 8.78 7.83
C GLU A 173 -12.11 7.45 7.11
N LYS A 174 -12.38 7.47 5.79
CA LYS A 174 -12.44 6.25 4.96
C LYS A 174 -11.09 5.52 4.97
N MET A 175 -9.98 6.22 4.73
CA MET A 175 -8.63 5.65 4.82
C MET A 175 -8.31 5.08 6.21
N VAL A 176 -8.68 5.79 7.30
CA VAL A 176 -8.54 5.27 8.68
C VAL A 176 -9.33 3.97 8.87
N SER A 177 -10.56 3.91 8.36
CA SER A 177 -11.45 2.75 8.49
C SER A 177 -10.97 1.56 7.68
N GLU A 178 -10.55 1.78 6.42
CA GLU A 178 -9.95 0.78 5.54
C GLU A 178 -8.68 0.20 6.14
N PHE A 179 -7.82 1.04 6.70
CA PHE A 179 -6.59 0.59 7.36
C PHE A 179 -6.90 -0.27 8.59
N LYS A 180 -7.82 0.16 9.45
CA LYS A 180 -8.27 -0.64 10.61
C LYS A 180 -8.86 -1.99 10.19
N ALA A 181 -9.68 -2.03 9.14
CA ALA A 181 -10.21 -3.27 8.58
C ALA A 181 -9.09 -4.18 8.03
N GLY A 182 -8.07 -3.59 7.41
CA GLY A 182 -6.86 -4.30 6.98
C GLY A 182 -6.08 -4.91 8.14
N LEU A 183 -5.84 -4.16 9.21
CA LEU A 183 -5.22 -4.65 10.45
C LEU A 183 -6.02 -5.82 11.06
N ALA A 184 -7.36 -5.72 11.09
CA ALA A 184 -8.23 -6.78 11.60
C ALA A 184 -8.11 -8.08 10.78
N ARG A 185 -8.06 -8.00 9.43
CA ARG A 185 -7.82 -9.15 8.56
C ARG A 185 -6.47 -9.82 8.82
N ILE A 186 -5.42 -9.02 9.02
CA ILE A 186 -4.08 -9.54 9.36
C ILE A 186 -4.08 -10.17 10.75
N HIS A 187 -4.75 -9.54 11.73
CA HIS A 187 -4.85 -10.08 13.09
C HIS A 187 -5.54 -11.46 13.10
N ALA A 188 -6.61 -11.64 12.31
CA ALA A 188 -7.28 -12.93 12.14
C ALA A 188 -6.39 -14.02 11.49
N LEU A 189 -5.38 -13.64 10.69
CA LEU A 189 -4.33 -14.58 10.26
C LEU A 189 -3.39 -14.90 11.42
N VAL A 190 -2.91 -13.89 12.16
CA VAL A 190 -1.96 -14.06 13.26
C VAL A 190 -2.53 -14.83 14.45
N GLN A 191 -3.85 -14.77 14.69
CA GLN A 191 -4.53 -15.59 15.70
C GLN A 191 -4.42 -17.10 15.42
N LYS A 192 -4.22 -17.52 14.17
CA LYS A 192 -3.98 -18.94 13.79
C LYS A 192 -2.58 -19.44 14.18
N ILE A 193 -1.73 -18.58 14.75
CA ILE A 193 -0.36 -18.87 15.12
C ILE A 193 -0.25 -18.95 16.65
N PRO A 194 -0.01 -20.15 17.23
CA PRO A 194 0.21 -20.29 18.66
C PRO A 194 1.33 -19.37 19.17
N PRO A 195 1.19 -18.70 20.33
CA PRO A 195 2.22 -17.81 20.86
C PRO A 195 3.61 -18.46 20.96
N ALA A 196 3.68 -19.72 21.38
CA ALA A 196 4.92 -20.50 21.47
C ALA A 196 5.60 -20.80 20.12
N ARG A 197 4.91 -20.60 18.98
CA ARG A 197 5.46 -20.73 17.63
C ARG A 197 5.83 -19.37 17.00
N ARG A 198 5.67 -18.26 17.73
CA ARG A 198 5.99 -16.94 17.19
C ARG A 198 7.49 -16.74 17.06
N GLN A 199 7.90 -16.30 15.87
CA GLN A 199 9.29 -16.16 15.49
C GLN A 199 9.93 -14.93 16.14
N ARG A 200 11.13 -15.12 16.68
CA ARG A 200 12.02 -14.07 17.17
C ARG A 200 12.78 -13.48 15.98
N VAL A 201 12.64 -12.18 15.79
CA VAL A 201 13.12 -11.47 14.60
C VAL A 201 14.05 -10.33 15.01
N TYR A 202 15.24 -10.29 14.44
CA TYR A 202 16.05 -9.08 14.41
C TYR A 202 15.67 -8.27 13.17
N PHE A 203 15.26 -7.01 13.36
CA PHE A 203 14.88 -6.13 12.25
C PHE A 203 15.91 -5.01 12.07
N GLU A 204 16.76 -5.16 11.07
CA GLU A 204 17.80 -4.19 10.71
C GLU A 204 17.22 -3.01 9.92
N ALA A 205 17.66 -1.80 10.28
CA ALA A 205 17.36 -0.56 9.60
C ALA A 205 18.52 -0.05 8.71
N ILE A 206 19.77 -0.15 9.19
CA ILE A 206 20.98 0.27 8.48
C ILE A 206 22.14 -0.70 8.82
N HIS A 207 22.54 -1.53 7.86
CA HIS A 207 23.56 -2.56 8.00
C HIS A 207 24.92 -1.97 8.39
N SER A 208 25.41 -1.00 7.61
CA SER A 208 26.76 -0.40 7.76
C SER A 208 26.99 0.36 9.06
N LYS A 209 25.98 0.46 9.94
CA LYS A 209 26.07 1.07 11.26
C LYS A 209 25.49 0.16 12.37
N MET A 210 25.16 -1.09 12.03
CA MET A 210 24.49 -2.07 12.90
C MET A 210 23.33 -1.45 13.68
N LYS A 211 22.44 -0.77 12.94
CA LYS A 211 21.27 -0.07 13.49
C LYS A 211 20.00 -0.85 13.24
N THR A 212 19.20 -0.95 14.30
CA THR A 212 17.83 -1.44 14.28
C THR A 212 16.86 -0.26 14.38
N PHE A 213 15.58 -0.54 14.62
CA PHE A 213 14.53 0.45 14.81
C PHE A 213 14.24 0.67 16.29
N SER A 214 13.77 1.87 16.66
CA SER A 214 13.28 2.09 18.03
C SER A 214 12.04 1.22 18.31
N PRO A 215 11.86 0.69 19.55
CA PRO A 215 10.73 -0.19 19.89
C PRO A 215 9.31 0.37 19.63
N SER A 216 9.19 1.70 19.57
CA SER A 216 7.96 2.46 19.28
C SER A 216 7.75 2.84 17.80
N SER A 217 8.67 2.43 16.91
CA SER A 217 8.64 2.80 15.49
C SER A 217 7.53 2.10 14.69
N ILE A 218 7.18 2.69 13.54
CA ILE A 218 6.26 2.10 12.57
C ILE A 218 6.75 0.72 12.07
N ALA A 219 8.06 0.53 11.87
CA ALA A 219 8.64 -0.74 11.43
C ALA A 219 8.50 -1.84 12.50
N ILE A 220 8.73 -1.54 13.78
CA ILE A 220 8.50 -2.50 14.88
C ILE A 220 7.01 -2.74 15.12
N PHE A 221 6.16 -1.73 14.95
CA PHE A 221 4.70 -1.92 14.90
C PHE A 221 4.32 -2.91 13.78
N ALA A 222 4.90 -2.78 12.59
CA ALA A 222 4.59 -3.66 11.47
C ALA A 222 5.01 -5.12 11.77
N LEU A 223 6.23 -5.31 12.27
CA LEU A 223 6.75 -6.60 12.70
C LEU A 223 5.85 -7.27 13.77
N LYS A 224 5.49 -6.53 14.82
CA LYS A 224 4.61 -7.04 15.90
C LYS A 224 3.22 -7.38 15.38
N THR A 225 2.66 -6.56 14.49
CA THR A 225 1.34 -6.80 13.88
C THR A 225 1.34 -8.03 12.98
N ALA A 226 2.46 -8.34 12.32
CA ALA A 226 2.67 -9.58 11.57
C ALA A 226 2.89 -10.82 12.45
N GLY A 227 2.86 -10.68 13.78
CA GLY A 227 3.07 -11.76 14.74
C GLY A 227 4.53 -12.06 15.05
N GLY A 228 5.48 -11.19 14.68
CA GLY A 228 6.90 -11.34 15.04
C GLY A 228 7.23 -10.79 16.43
N ILE A 229 8.20 -11.41 17.11
CA ILE A 229 8.77 -10.94 18.38
C ILE A 229 10.06 -10.17 18.07
N ASN A 230 10.13 -8.89 18.42
CA ASN A 230 11.36 -8.10 18.24
C ASN A 230 12.44 -8.55 19.22
N VAL A 231 13.57 -9.07 18.71
CA VAL A 231 14.75 -9.42 19.52
C VAL A 231 15.39 -8.18 20.15
N ALA A 232 15.47 -7.08 19.39
CA ALA A 232 16.07 -5.82 19.82
C ALA A 232 15.07 -4.93 20.61
N GLY A 233 14.38 -5.50 21.59
CA GLY A 233 13.37 -4.81 22.41
C GLY A 233 13.94 -3.74 23.34
N ASP A 234 15.22 -3.86 23.66
CA ASP A 234 16.07 -3.01 24.51
C ASP A 234 16.78 -1.87 23.74
N ALA A 235 16.63 -1.83 22.41
CA ALA A 235 17.34 -0.89 21.56
C ALA A 235 16.98 0.59 21.84
N ARG A 236 17.99 1.42 22.09
CA ARG A 236 17.81 2.83 22.46
C ARG A 236 17.76 3.75 21.23
N SER A 237 16.71 4.58 21.15
CA SER A 237 16.51 5.55 20.06
C SER A 237 17.67 6.54 19.97
N VAL A 238 18.19 6.76 18.75
CA VAL A 238 19.20 7.78 18.47
C VAL A 238 18.50 9.10 18.19
N ARG A 239 18.77 10.14 19.00
CA ARG A 239 18.26 11.52 18.81
C ARG A 239 16.73 11.61 18.68
N GLY A 240 15.99 10.76 19.40
CA GLY A 240 14.52 10.71 19.34
C GLY A 240 13.94 10.26 17.98
N THR A 241 14.75 9.61 17.14
CA THR A 241 14.32 9.11 15.82
C THR A 241 13.73 7.70 15.92
N ASN A 242 13.11 7.24 14.83
CA ASN A 242 12.63 5.87 14.67
C ASN A 242 13.77 4.82 14.54
N ILE A 243 15.04 5.25 14.58
CA ILE A 243 16.23 4.41 14.43
C ILE A 243 16.93 4.29 15.78
N ALA A 244 17.38 3.08 16.11
CA ALA A 244 18.14 2.78 17.33
C ALA A 244 19.55 2.27 16.99
N ALA A 245 20.50 2.57 17.85
CA ALA A 245 21.78 1.87 17.85
C ALA A 245 21.58 0.49 18.48
N TYR A 246 22.23 -0.53 17.92
CA TYR A 246 22.24 -1.87 18.52
C TYR A 246 23.66 -2.43 18.57
N GLY A 247 24.44 -2.28 17.50
CA GLY A 247 25.84 -2.70 17.48
C GLY A 247 26.00 -4.20 17.21
N LYS A 248 27.18 -4.59 16.72
CA LYS A 248 27.43 -5.96 16.25
C LYS A 248 27.43 -6.98 17.39
N GLU A 249 28.05 -6.63 18.51
CA GLU A 249 28.14 -7.46 19.71
C GLU A 249 26.76 -7.85 20.25
N HIS A 250 25.81 -6.91 20.36
CA HIS A 250 24.45 -7.22 20.82
C HIS A 250 23.64 -8.11 19.85
N ILE A 251 23.94 -8.07 18.54
CA ILE A 251 23.35 -9.01 17.56
C ILE A 251 23.92 -10.42 17.81
N LEU A 252 25.24 -10.53 17.95
CA LEU A 252 25.94 -11.81 18.14
C LEU A 252 25.65 -12.45 19.50
N ALA A 253 25.53 -11.65 20.57
CA ALA A 253 25.13 -12.11 21.89
C ALA A 253 23.73 -12.73 21.93
N ARG A 254 22.89 -12.45 20.92
CA ARG A 254 21.56 -13.05 20.74
C ARG A 254 21.46 -13.93 19.49
N ALA A 255 22.61 -14.37 18.94
CA ALA A 255 22.68 -15.09 17.66
C ALA A 255 21.76 -16.31 17.57
N ASP A 256 21.73 -17.15 18.62
CA ASP A 256 20.88 -18.34 18.70
C ASP A 256 19.38 -18.02 18.92
N GLU A 257 19.06 -16.82 19.39
CA GLU A 257 17.68 -16.38 19.61
C GLU A 257 17.00 -15.89 18.33
N ILE A 258 17.75 -15.56 17.27
CA ILE A 258 17.21 -14.92 16.07
C ILE A 258 16.73 -16.01 15.10
N ASP A 259 15.43 -16.32 15.11
CA ASP A 259 14.80 -17.26 14.17
C ASP A 259 14.80 -16.73 12.73
N VAL A 260 14.66 -15.41 12.59
CA VAL A 260 14.60 -14.70 11.30
C VAL A 260 15.39 -13.39 11.36
N TYR A 261 16.24 -13.16 10.35
CA TYR A 261 16.92 -11.89 10.14
C TYR A 261 16.15 -11.12 9.05
N LEU A 262 15.54 -9.99 9.42
CA LEU A 262 14.81 -9.13 8.49
C LEU A 262 15.59 -7.84 8.31
N ALA A 263 15.91 -7.45 7.07
CA ALA A 263 16.59 -6.20 6.79
C ALA A 263 15.78 -5.28 5.88
N GLN A 264 15.65 -4.02 6.28
CA GLN A 264 15.07 -2.99 5.43
C GLN A 264 16.06 -2.59 4.34
N LYS A 265 15.65 -2.64 3.07
CA LYS A 265 16.34 -2.01 1.94
C LYS A 265 15.72 -0.66 1.62
N GLY A 266 16.56 0.34 1.38
CA GLY A 266 16.12 1.72 1.17
C GLY A 266 17.22 2.64 0.66
N ALA A 267 16.93 3.93 0.57
CA ALA A 267 17.89 4.96 0.14
C ALA A 267 19.13 5.03 1.07
N MET A 268 18.95 4.73 2.36
CA MET A 268 20.02 4.73 3.37
C MET A 268 20.58 3.33 3.71
N ASN A 269 20.00 2.25 3.16
CA ASN A 269 20.48 0.88 3.37
C ASN A 269 20.40 0.08 2.06
N HIS A 270 21.50 0.09 1.30
CA HIS A 270 21.64 -0.66 0.04
C HIS A 270 22.13 -2.09 0.33
N ILE A 271 21.27 -2.85 1.01
CA ILE A 271 21.54 -4.21 1.49
C ILE A 271 20.93 -5.28 0.57
N ASN A 272 21.48 -6.49 0.63
CA ASN A 272 20.97 -7.71 0.02
C ASN A 272 21.30 -8.92 0.93
N VAL A 273 20.72 -10.09 0.66
CA VAL A 273 20.93 -11.30 1.49
C VAL A 273 22.42 -11.66 1.57
N ARG A 274 23.11 -11.68 0.42
CA ARG A 274 24.54 -12.04 0.33
C ARG A 274 25.41 -11.24 1.29
N ARG A 275 25.27 -9.91 1.32
CA ARG A 275 26.02 -9.02 2.22
C ARG A 275 25.79 -9.31 3.71
N ILE A 276 24.59 -9.72 4.09
CA ILE A 276 24.28 -10.09 5.48
C ILE A 276 24.91 -11.44 5.83
N VAL A 277 24.85 -12.41 4.91
CA VAL A 277 25.42 -13.76 5.12
C VAL A 277 26.96 -13.72 5.15
N GLU A 278 27.59 -12.84 4.36
CA GLU A 278 29.05 -12.64 4.29
C GLU A 278 29.60 -11.70 5.38
N GLU A 279 28.76 -11.07 6.21
CA GLU A 279 29.20 -10.21 7.30
C GLU A 279 29.91 -11.04 8.39
N GLY A 280 31.12 -10.63 8.79
CA GLY A 280 31.99 -11.46 9.62
C GLY A 280 31.32 -11.85 10.95
N GLY A 281 31.29 -13.14 11.28
CA GLY A 281 30.63 -13.65 12.48
C GLY A 281 29.11 -13.82 12.40
N PHE A 282 28.42 -13.27 11.37
CA PHE A 282 26.97 -13.48 11.23
C PHE A 282 26.60 -14.93 10.92
N GLY A 283 27.57 -15.77 10.49
CA GLY A 283 27.42 -17.22 10.43
C GLY A 283 27.06 -17.90 11.77
N ALA A 284 27.24 -17.23 12.92
CA ALA A 284 26.73 -17.73 14.21
C ALA A 284 25.20 -17.56 14.35
N ILE A 285 24.59 -16.59 13.64
CA ILE A 285 23.17 -16.27 13.78
C ILE A 285 22.31 -17.43 13.28
N LYS A 286 21.39 -17.92 14.10
CA LYS A 286 20.47 -19.03 13.78
C LYS A 286 19.71 -18.79 12.47
N ALA A 287 19.20 -17.59 12.25
CA ALA A 287 18.56 -17.20 10.99
C ALA A 287 19.49 -17.31 9.77
N VAL A 288 20.77 -16.97 9.90
CA VAL A 288 21.74 -17.04 8.81
C VAL A 288 22.06 -18.51 8.49
N ARG A 289 22.37 -19.32 9.51
CA ARG A 289 22.58 -20.78 9.35
C ARG A 289 21.39 -21.49 8.71
N ASN A 290 20.17 -21.08 9.04
CA ASN A 290 18.93 -21.65 8.53
C ASN A 290 18.43 -21.02 7.20
N GLY A 291 19.19 -20.10 6.58
CA GLY A 291 18.79 -19.43 5.33
C GLY A 291 17.57 -18.50 5.45
N ARG A 292 17.20 -18.09 6.68
CA ARG A 292 16.03 -17.25 6.99
C ARG A 292 16.39 -15.77 7.09
N VAL A 293 17.06 -15.28 6.04
CA VAL A 293 17.44 -13.88 5.87
C VAL A 293 16.58 -13.27 4.78
N TYR A 294 15.74 -12.28 5.13
CA TYR A 294 14.79 -11.65 4.21
C TYR A 294 15.02 -10.15 4.10
N ILE A 295 14.74 -9.61 2.90
CA ILE A 295 14.86 -8.18 2.59
C ILE A 295 13.46 -7.60 2.35
N ILE A 296 13.16 -6.45 2.93
CA ILE A 296 11.89 -5.73 2.75
C ILE A 296 12.11 -4.26 2.39
N ASP A 297 11.29 -3.68 1.52
CA ASP A 297 11.45 -2.28 1.07
C ASP A 297 10.94 -1.28 2.13
N GLU A 298 11.76 -0.26 2.45
CA GLU A 298 11.42 0.81 3.40
C GLU A 298 10.08 1.51 3.11
N LYS A 299 9.66 1.54 1.84
CA LYS A 299 8.42 2.19 1.40
C LYS A 299 7.17 1.55 1.98
N ILE A 300 7.20 0.25 2.33
CA ILE A 300 6.05 -0.49 2.85
C ILE A 300 6.15 -0.82 4.36
N VAL A 301 7.26 -0.49 5.03
CA VAL A 301 7.42 -0.72 6.50
C VAL A 301 7.75 0.53 7.31
N SER A 302 8.30 1.58 6.69
CA SER A 302 8.73 2.81 7.35
C SER A 302 8.00 4.07 6.87
N ARG A 303 6.97 3.94 6.05
CA ARG A 303 6.10 5.04 5.61
C ARG A 303 4.71 4.96 6.26
N PRO A 304 4.13 6.09 6.69
CA PRO A 304 2.77 6.16 7.23
C PRO A 304 1.71 6.23 6.10
N THR A 305 1.56 5.15 5.33
CA THR A 305 0.61 5.05 4.21
C THR A 305 -0.22 3.78 4.30
N LEU A 306 -1.29 3.65 3.49
CA LEU A 306 -2.12 2.44 3.47
C LEU A 306 -1.32 1.17 3.14
N ARG A 307 -0.27 1.29 2.31
CA ARG A 307 0.64 0.20 1.94
C ARG A 307 1.49 -0.35 3.08
N LEU A 308 1.43 0.25 4.27
CA LEU A 308 1.92 -0.39 5.49
C LEU A 308 1.21 -1.74 5.74
N LEU A 309 -0.04 -1.92 5.29
CA LEU A 309 -0.72 -3.22 5.30
C LEU A 309 0.01 -4.28 4.45
N ASP A 310 0.50 -3.91 3.26
CA ASP A 310 1.24 -4.83 2.39
C ASP A 310 2.57 -5.24 3.03
N GLY A 311 3.26 -4.31 3.70
CA GLY A 311 4.50 -4.61 4.43
C GLY A 311 4.27 -5.52 5.64
N ILE A 312 3.21 -5.29 6.42
CA ILE A 312 2.83 -6.20 7.51
C ILE A 312 2.49 -7.60 6.97
N TYR A 313 1.71 -7.67 5.88
CA TYR A 313 1.34 -8.92 5.23
C TYR A 313 2.58 -9.67 4.70
N GLU A 314 3.54 -8.98 4.09
CA GLU A 314 4.78 -9.57 3.58
C GLU A 314 5.70 -10.09 4.69
N ILE A 315 5.84 -9.35 5.80
CA ILE A 315 6.52 -9.88 6.99
C ILE A 315 5.83 -11.17 7.45
N GLY A 316 4.49 -11.19 7.48
CA GLY A 316 3.71 -12.39 7.79
C GLY A 316 4.00 -13.57 6.86
N ARG A 317 4.23 -13.33 5.56
CA ARG A 317 4.65 -14.34 4.57
C ARG A 317 6.04 -14.90 4.85
N PHE A 318 7.01 -14.07 5.24
CA PHE A 318 8.36 -14.53 5.61
C PHE A 318 8.39 -15.34 6.93
N LEU A 319 7.59 -14.93 7.90
CA LEU A 319 7.54 -15.60 9.21
C LEU A 319 6.69 -16.88 9.17
N TYR A 320 5.55 -16.84 8.49
CA TYR A 320 4.49 -17.86 8.56
C TYR A 320 3.83 -18.14 7.19
N PRO A 321 4.60 -18.60 6.17
CA PRO A 321 4.09 -18.75 4.80
C PRO A 321 2.86 -19.66 4.72
N ARG A 322 2.78 -20.73 5.53
CA ARG A 322 1.61 -21.64 5.57
C ARG A 322 0.29 -20.95 5.96
N VAL A 323 0.34 -19.83 6.69
CA VAL A 323 -0.84 -19.09 7.15
C VAL A 323 -1.16 -17.93 6.21
N PHE A 324 -0.14 -17.17 5.80
CA PHE A 324 -0.33 -15.99 4.95
C PHE A 324 -0.50 -16.35 3.46
N ASN A 325 0.06 -17.47 3.01
CA ASN A 325 -0.11 -17.97 1.63
C ASN A 325 -1.19 -19.04 1.51
N ASP A 326 -2.18 -19.05 2.41
CA ASP A 326 -3.35 -19.92 2.20
C ASP A 326 -4.03 -19.59 0.86
N VAL A 327 -4.26 -20.66 0.10
CA VAL A 327 -4.93 -20.64 -1.21
C VAL A 327 -6.21 -21.50 -1.22
N SER A 328 -6.64 -22.01 -0.06
CA SER A 328 -7.81 -22.90 0.05
C SER A 328 -9.09 -22.29 -0.53
N ALA A 329 -9.25 -20.96 -0.42
CA ALA A 329 -10.36 -20.23 -1.03
C ALA A 329 -10.40 -20.31 -2.58
N PHE A 330 -9.24 -20.36 -3.24
CA PHE A 330 -9.17 -20.42 -4.71
C PHE A 330 -9.54 -21.80 -5.26
N LEU A 331 -9.38 -22.87 -4.48
CA LEU A 331 -9.65 -24.26 -4.91
C LEU A 331 -11.11 -24.51 -5.31
N LYS A 332 -12.04 -23.66 -4.87
CA LYS A 332 -13.47 -23.75 -5.24
C LYS A 332 -13.83 -22.95 -6.50
N ILE A 333 -12.88 -22.20 -7.08
CA ILE A 333 -13.13 -21.33 -8.23
C ILE A 333 -13.01 -22.15 -9.52
N PRO A 334 -14.10 -22.31 -10.32
CA PRO A 334 -14.08 -23.14 -11.53
C PRO A 334 -13.34 -22.49 -12.70
N ARG A 335 -13.22 -21.15 -12.71
CA ARG A 335 -12.53 -20.37 -13.75
C ARG A 335 -11.82 -19.20 -13.07
N LEU A 336 -10.51 -19.32 -12.84
CA LEU A 336 -9.74 -18.24 -12.22
C LEU A 336 -9.64 -17.03 -13.16
N THR A 337 -9.82 -15.84 -12.63
CA THR A 337 -9.43 -14.61 -13.33
C THR A 337 -7.91 -14.44 -13.33
N ARG A 338 -7.38 -13.57 -14.20
CA ARG A 338 -5.95 -13.22 -14.24
C ARG A 338 -5.45 -12.63 -12.92
N ALA A 339 -6.27 -11.84 -12.23
CA ALA A 339 -5.96 -11.33 -10.90
C ALA A 339 -5.87 -12.43 -9.84
N GLN A 340 -6.86 -13.33 -9.79
CA GLN A 340 -6.90 -14.47 -8.86
C GLN A 340 -5.74 -15.45 -9.12
N PHE A 341 -5.41 -15.70 -10.39
CA PHE A 341 -4.22 -16.44 -10.79
C PHE A 341 -2.95 -15.77 -10.25
N SER A 342 -2.79 -14.45 -10.40
CA SER A 342 -1.61 -13.74 -9.89
C SER A 342 -1.47 -13.86 -8.37
N GLU A 343 -2.55 -13.71 -7.59
CA GLU A 343 -2.50 -13.92 -6.15
C GLU A 343 -2.15 -15.36 -5.79
N MET A 344 -2.83 -16.34 -6.38
CA MET A 344 -2.62 -17.75 -6.11
C MET A 344 -1.20 -18.21 -6.47
N PHE A 345 -0.69 -17.79 -7.64
CA PHE A 345 0.66 -18.12 -8.10
C PHE A 345 1.72 -17.55 -7.14
N VAL A 346 1.67 -16.24 -6.86
CA VAL A 346 2.60 -15.55 -5.94
C VAL A 346 2.53 -16.12 -4.52
N LYS A 347 1.37 -16.60 -4.06
CA LYS A 347 1.23 -17.33 -2.79
C LYS A 347 1.91 -18.70 -2.84
N MET A 348 1.61 -19.53 -3.84
CA MET A 348 2.13 -20.90 -3.92
C MET A 348 3.65 -20.96 -4.14
N THR A 349 4.22 -20.02 -4.89
CA THR A 349 5.68 -19.93 -5.10
C THR A 349 6.41 -19.18 -3.98
N ASN A 350 5.67 -18.67 -2.98
CA ASN A 350 6.16 -17.79 -1.91
C ASN A 350 7.02 -16.61 -2.43
N MET A 351 6.69 -16.12 -3.62
CA MET A 351 7.43 -15.08 -4.31
C MET A 351 7.37 -13.75 -3.54
N PRO A 352 8.50 -13.07 -3.24
CA PRO A 352 8.46 -11.81 -2.54
C PRO A 352 7.69 -10.74 -3.33
N LEU A 353 6.83 -9.98 -2.63
CA LEU A 353 6.02 -8.94 -3.22
C LEU A 353 6.89 -7.82 -3.79
N LYS A 354 6.62 -7.46 -5.04
CA LYS A 354 7.33 -6.38 -5.71
C LYS A 354 6.85 -5.03 -5.20
N THR A 355 7.79 -4.19 -4.80
CA THR A 355 7.59 -2.75 -4.58
C THR A 355 8.23 -1.95 -5.73
N PRO A 356 7.63 -0.81 -6.14
CA PRO A 356 8.19 0.02 -7.19
C PRO A 356 9.49 0.71 -6.74
N ASP A 357 10.57 0.53 -7.49
CA ASP A 357 11.82 1.25 -7.33
C ASP A 357 12.14 2.17 -8.53
N TYR A 358 12.26 3.47 -8.24
CA TYR A 358 12.45 4.54 -9.20
C TYR A 358 13.73 4.37 -10.04
N ARG A 359 14.86 3.99 -9.40
CA ARG A 359 16.17 3.88 -10.06
C ARG A 359 16.29 2.67 -11.00
N HIS A 360 15.60 1.57 -10.69
CA HIS A 360 15.80 0.30 -11.41
C HIS A 360 14.61 -0.09 -12.29
N ASP A 361 13.37 0.17 -11.87
CA ASP A 361 12.18 -0.37 -12.56
C ASP A 361 11.57 0.60 -13.58
N ILE A 362 11.74 1.91 -13.38
CA ILE A 362 11.00 2.94 -14.14
C ILE A 362 11.91 3.67 -15.14
N GLN A 363 13.11 4.09 -14.71
CA GLN A 363 14.04 4.84 -15.57
C GLN A 363 14.80 3.95 -16.58
N ARG A 364 15.17 2.71 -16.21
CA ARG A 364 16.01 1.82 -17.04
C ARG A 364 15.22 0.89 -17.97
N ARG A 365 13.89 0.81 -17.85
CA ARG A 365 13.07 -0.04 -18.74
C ARG A 365 12.71 0.72 -20.03
N PRO A 366 12.92 0.12 -21.22
CA PRO A 366 12.43 0.68 -22.49
C PRO A 366 10.95 1.01 -22.42
N ALA A 367 10.50 2.01 -23.18
CA ALA A 367 9.08 2.39 -23.26
C ALA A 367 8.18 1.23 -23.73
N THR A 368 8.75 0.25 -24.42
CA THR A 368 8.09 -0.97 -24.94
C THR A 368 7.94 -2.10 -23.92
N ARG A 369 8.32 -1.92 -22.63
CA ARG A 369 8.13 -2.92 -21.56
C ARG A 369 7.32 -2.34 -20.40
N HIS A 370 6.51 -3.21 -19.77
CA HIS A 370 5.75 -2.86 -18.56
C HIS A 370 6.63 -2.21 -17.49
N LYS A 371 6.18 -1.03 -17.03
CA LYS A 371 6.73 -0.34 -15.86
C LYS A 371 5.77 -0.57 -14.70
N TYR A 372 6.30 -0.81 -13.49
CA TYR A 372 5.48 -1.13 -12.32
C TYR A 372 4.39 -0.06 -12.13
N GLY A 373 3.12 -0.49 -12.14
CA GLY A 373 1.96 0.38 -12.02
C GLY A 373 1.47 1.06 -13.31
N SER A 374 1.99 0.70 -14.48
CA SER A 374 1.57 1.31 -15.75
C SER A 374 0.27 0.75 -16.35
N PHE A 375 -0.36 -0.24 -15.71
CA PHE A 375 -1.66 -0.76 -16.13
C PHE A 375 -2.79 0.25 -15.87
N ARG A 376 -3.55 0.59 -16.91
CA ARG A 376 -4.66 1.57 -16.83
C ARG A 376 -5.97 0.99 -16.30
N ASP A 377 -6.06 -0.32 -16.17
CA ASP A 377 -7.24 -1.10 -15.79
C ASP A 377 -7.03 -1.93 -14.52
N VAL A 378 -6.01 -1.58 -13.72
CA VAL A 378 -5.74 -2.16 -12.40
C VAL A 378 -5.70 -1.01 -11.39
N ASP A 379 -6.62 -1.03 -10.42
CA ASP A 379 -6.64 -0.06 -9.33
C ASP A 379 -5.41 -0.25 -8.43
N TYR A 380 -4.52 0.74 -8.38
CA TYR A 380 -3.30 0.71 -7.58
C TYR A 380 -3.55 0.80 -6.06
N THR A 381 -4.78 1.12 -5.64
CA THR A 381 -5.21 1.10 -4.25
C THR A 381 -5.85 -0.25 -3.85
N GLY A 382 -6.20 -1.08 -4.84
CA GLY A 382 -6.86 -2.37 -4.65
C GLY A 382 -5.94 -3.48 -4.13
N HIS A 383 -6.54 -4.49 -3.49
CA HIS A 383 -5.81 -5.63 -2.90
C HIS A 383 -5.00 -6.43 -3.94
N ASP A 384 -5.57 -6.65 -5.13
CA ASP A 384 -4.99 -7.47 -6.21
C ASP A 384 -3.71 -6.87 -6.80
N TYR A 385 -3.55 -5.54 -6.73
CA TYR A 385 -2.49 -4.78 -7.40
C TYR A 385 -1.09 -5.32 -7.11
N LYS A 386 -0.77 -5.55 -5.82
CA LYS A 386 0.53 -6.10 -5.41
C LYS A 386 0.83 -7.45 -6.05
N PHE A 387 -0.17 -8.31 -6.27
CA PHE A 387 0.03 -9.63 -6.86
C PHE A 387 0.15 -9.55 -8.39
N ILE A 388 -0.73 -8.79 -9.03
CA ILE A 388 -0.71 -8.52 -10.47
C ILE A 388 0.65 -7.93 -10.88
N GLU A 389 1.10 -6.90 -10.17
CA GLU A 389 2.37 -6.25 -10.46
C GLU A 389 3.58 -7.12 -10.13
N THR A 390 3.52 -7.96 -9.07
CA THR A 390 4.59 -8.92 -8.78
C THR A 390 4.72 -9.95 -9.92
N ALA A 391 3.61 -10.53 -10.38
CA ALA A 391 3.59 -11.48 -11.49
C ALA A 391 4.02 -10.82 -12.82
N ALA A 392 3.52 -9.63 -13.14
CA ALA A 392 3.91 -8.88 -14.33
C ALA A 392 5.39 -8.47 -14.32
N TYR A 393 5.91 -8.02 -13.17
CA TYR A 393 7.32 -7.64 -13.03
C TYR A 393 8.28 -8.81 -13.27
N ARG A 394 7.87 -10.00 -12.82
CA ARG A 394 8.58 -11.27 -12.93
C ARG A 394 8.46 -11.94 -14.31
N GLY A 395 7.68 -11.36 -15.23
CA GLY A 395 7.51 -11.92 -16.57
C GLY A 395 6.59 -13.15 -16.62
N ILE A 396 5.73 -13.36 -15.61
CA ILE A 396 4.79 -14.50 -15.55
C ILE A 396 3.71 -14.44 -16.66
N PHE A 397 3.65 -13.32 -17.41
CA PHE A 397 2.76 -13.13 -18.55
C PHE A 397 3.55 -12.73 -19.80
N ALA A 398 3.39 -13.47 -20.89
CA ALA A 398 4.20 -13.36 -22.11
C ALA A 398 4.13 -12.01 -22.85
N ASN A 399 3.13 -11.18 -22.56
CA ASN A 399 3.05 -9.82 -23.08
C ASN A 399 2.28 -8.91 -22.10
N THR A 400 3.02 -8.12 -21.33
CA THR A 400 2.47 -7.05 -20.46
C THR A 400 2.79 -5.65 -20.98
N SER A 401 3.33 -5.52 -22.20
CA SER A 401 3.68 -4.23 -22.80
C SER A 401 2.46 -3.40 -23.20
N HIS A 402 1.28 -4.03 -23.26
CA HIS A 402 0.01 -3.36 -23.48
C HIS A 402 -0.40 -2.59 -22.20
N PRO A 403 -0.93 -1.35 -22.28
CA PRO A 403 -1.37 -0.57 -21.11
C PRO A 403 -2.61 -1.12 -20.38
N ARG A 404 -3.01 -2.37 -20.63
CA ARG A 404 -4.14 -3.06 -19.99
C ARG A 404 -3.75 -4.48 -19.63
N PHE A 405 -4.00 -4.87 -18.38
CA PHE A 405 -3.76 -6.19 -17.83
C PHE A 405 -4.95 -7.14 -17.98
N TYR A 406 -6.17 -6.61 -18.09
CA TYR A 406 -7.44 -7.32 -18.10
C TYR A 406 -7.64 -8.23 -16.86
N PRO A 407 -7.64 -7.70 -15.62
CA PRO A 407 -7.63 -8.49 -14.39
C PRO A 407 -8.80 -9.47 -14.26
N HIS A 408 -9.97 -9.13 -14.79
CA HIS A 408 -11.19 -9.95 -14.71
C HIS A 408 -11.31 -11.03 -15.81
N ARG A 409 -10.48 -11.01 -16.86
CA ARG A 409 -10.52 -12.08 -17.87
C ARG A 409 -10.04 -13.40 -17.27
N PRO A 410 -10.59 -14.56 -17.69
CA PRO A 410 -10.07 -15.86 -17.27
C PRO A 410 -8.59 -16.04 -17.62
N ILE A 411 -7.83 -16.75 -16.77
CA ILE A 411 -6.51 -17.25 -17.12
C ILE A 411 -6.67 -18.48 -18.02
N THR A 412 -5.89 -18.57 -19.10
CA THR A 412 -5.94 -19.69 -20.05
C THR A 412 -4.86 -20.73 -19.76
N ARG A 413 -5.09 -21.97 -20.21
CA ARG A 413 -4.12 -23.07 -20.09
C ARG A 413 -2.75 -22.74 -20.72
N ARG A 414 -2.73 -22.09 -21.89
CA ARG A 414 -1.49 -21.57 -22.51
C ARG A 414 -0.73 -20.61 -21.59
N ALA A 415 -1.44 -19.69 -20.92
CA ALA A 415 -0.81 -18.72 -20.02
C ALA A 415 -0.25 -19.39 -18.75
N VAL A 416 -0.91 -20.44 -18.24
CA VAL A 416 -0.39 -21.22 -17.10
C VAL A 416 0.85 -22.03 -17.48
N ALA A 417 0.89 -22.67 -18.66
CA ALA A 417 2.08 -23.37 -19.14
C ALA A 417 3.29 -22.43 -19.26
N TYR A 418 3.09 -21.25 -19.87
CA TYR A 418 4.12 -20.22 -19.96
C TYR A 418 4.61 -19.75 -18.57
N ALA A 419 3.67 -19.42 -17.67
CA ALA A 419 3.99 -18.97 -16.31
C ALA A 419 4.85 -19.98 -15.53
N ILE A 420 4.53 -21.27 -15.65
CA ILE A 420 5.28 -22.35 -14.99
C ILE A 420 6.67 -22.49 -15.63
N PHE A 421 6.78 -22.47 -16.95
CA PHE A 421 8.08 -22.53 -17.64
C PHE A 421 9.00 -21.35 -17.30
N VAL A 422 8.45 -20.16 -17.01
CA VAL A 422 9.24 -18.96 -16.67
C VAL A 422 9.72 -18.95 -15.22
N ASP A 423 8.91 -19.44 -14.26
CA ASP A 423 9.24 -19.36 -12.83
C ASP A 423 9.99 -20.59 -12.30
N PHE A 424 9.88 -21.73 -12.99
CA PHE A 424 10.48 -23.01 -12.57
C PHE A 424 11.66 -23.42 -13.44
N ASP A 425 12.72 -23.82 -12.77
CA ASP A 425 13.85 -24.55 -13.34
C ASP A 425 13.40 -25.99 -13.59
N LEU A 426 13.13 -26.33 -14.86
CA LEU A 426 12.49 -27.57 -15.29
C LEU A 426 13.45 -28.39 -16.17
N PRO A 427 13.56 -29.71 -15.96
CA PRO A 427 14.40 -30.57 -16.78
C PRO A 427 13.83 -30.73 -18.20
N GLU A 428 14.69 -31.14 -19.13
CA GLU A 428 14.26 -31.52 -20.46
C GLU A 428 13.26 -32.69 -20.42
N THR A 429 12.33 -32.69 -21.37
CA THR A 429 11.39 -33.79 -21.57
C THR A 429 11.51 -34.36 -22.98
N LYS A 430 11.28 -35.67 -23.10
CA LYS A 430 11.10 -36.35 -24.39
C LYS A 430 9.99 -35.67 -25.21
N PRO A 431 10.02 -35.78 -26.55
CA PRO A 431 8.94 -35.30 -27.40
C PRO A 431 7.59 -35.90 -26.99
N VAL A 432 6.55 -35.07 -27.00
CA VAL A 432 5.16 -35.49 -26.78
C VAL A 432 4.31 -34.90 -27.89
N ALA A 433 3.51 -35.75 -28.53
CA ALA A 433 2.53 -35.32 -29.53
C ALA A 433 1.37 -34.59 -28.84
N ILE A 434 1.06 -33.38 -29.31
CA ILE A 434 -0.06 -32.57 -28.84
C ILE A 434 -0.87 -32.18 -30.06
N ARG A 435 -2.10 -32.67 -30.17
CA ARG A 435 -2.83 -32.71 -31.44
C ARG A 435 -3.28 -31.33 -31.94
N ASP A 436 -3.64 -30.44 -31.03
CA ASP A 436 -4.15 -29.09 -31.33
C ASP A 436 -3.08 -27.98 -31.28
N ILE A 437 -1.81 -28.33 -31.01
CA ILE A 437 -0.69 -27.38 -30.89
C ILE A 437 0.36 -27.68 -31.96
N ARG A 438 0.46 -26.79 -32.96
CA ARG A 438 1.48 -26.88 -34.02
C ARG A 438 2.86 -26.46 -33.49
N ASN A 439 3.93 -27.05 -34.04
CA ASN A 439 5.32 -26.69 -33.71
C ASN A 439 5.65 -25.20 -33.95
N SER A 440 4.85 -24.50 -34.77
CA SER A 440 4.96 -23.05 -35.01
C SER A 440 4.15 -22.17 -34.04
N ASP A 441 3.47 -22.74 -33.04
CA ASP A 441 2.89 -21.95 -31.95
C ASP A 441 4.02 -21.26 -31.15
N PRO A 442 3.99 -19.93 -30.94
CA PRO A 442 5.03 -19.23 -30.18
C PRO A 442 5.25 -19.76 -28.76
N MET A 443 4.30 -20.50 -28.19
CA MET A 443 4.37 -21.12 -26.87
C MET A 443 4.50 -22.65 -26.92
N TYR A 444 4.85 -23.22 -28.08
CA TYR A 444 4.95 -24.67 -28.29
C TYR A 444 5.85 -25.33 -27.24
N GLU A 445 7.07 -24.84 -27.03
CA GLU A 445 8.03 -25.44 -26.09
C GLU A 445 7.57 -25.37 -24.64
N GLN A 446 6.91 -24.27 -24.23
CA GLN A 446 6.37 -24.12 -22.88
C GLN A 446 5.23 -25.11 -22.62
N ILE A 447 4.35 -25.29 -23.61
CA ILE A 447 3.25 -26.26 -23.55
C ILE A 447 3.80 -27.69 -23.57
N ARG A 448 4.70 -28.02 -24.51
CA ARG A 448 5.37 -29.33 -24.64
C ARG A 448 6.07 -29.73 -23.35
N THR A 449 6.80 -28.81 -22.72
CA THR A 449 7.51 -29.03 -21.46
C THR A 449 6.53 -29.29 -20.31
N ALA A 450 5.50 -28.43 -20.16
CA ALA A 450 4.49 -28.60 -19.12
C ALA A 450 3.68 -29.91 -19.26
N VAL A 451 3.44 -30.37 -20.49
CA VAL A 451 2.74 -31.64 -20.76
C VAL A 451 3.65 -32.84 -20.55
N GLY A 452 4.86 -32.84 -21.10
CA GLY A 452 5.79 -33.98 -21.01
C GLY A 452 6.26 -34.28 -19.57
N LEU A 453 6.34 -33.25 -18.73
CA LEU A 453 6.62 -33.38 -17.31
C LEU A 453 5.37 -33.72 -16.45
N GLY A 454 4.21 -33.92 -17.07
CA GLY A 454 2.95 -34.23 -16.40
C GLY A 454 2.40 -33.11 -15.52
N ILE A 455 2.91 -31.89 -15.66
CA ILE A 455 2.47 -30.69 -14.92
C ILE A 455 1.06 -30.27 -15.39
N MET A 456 0.83 -30.33 -16.70
CA MET A 456 -0.48 -30.11 -17.31
C MET A 456 -0.88 -31.35 -18.12
N LYS A 457 -2.15 -31.76 -18.04
CA LYS A 457 -2.64 -32.96 -18.75
C LYS A 457 -3.31 -32.59 -20.06
N LEU A 458 -3.14 -33.43 -21.07
CA LEU A 458 -4.00 -33.44 -22.26
C LEU A 458 -5.40 -33.97 -21.90
N ASP A 459 -6.38 -33.69 -22.75
CA ASP A 459 -7.69 -34.35 -22.70
C ASP A 459 -7.62 -35.80 -23.24
N PRO A 460 -8.69 -36.61 -23.15
CA PRO A 460 -8.71 -37.97 -23.68
C PRO A 460 -8.50 -38.10 -25.20
N LYS A 461 -8.56 -37.00 -25.95
CA LYS A 461 -8.35 -36.96 -27.40
C LYS A 461 -6.92 -36.54 -27.80
N GLY A 462 -6.08 -36.21 -26.81
CA GLY A 462 -4.71 -35.71 -27.02
C GLY A 462 -4.62 -34.20 -27.26
N ASP A 463 -5.68 -33.44 -26.96
CA ASP A 463 -5.68 -31.98 -27.09
C ASP A 463 -5.20 -31.31 -25.78
N PHE A 464 -4.42 -30.24 -25.92
CA PHE A 464 -4.03 -29.38 -24.81
C PHE A 464 -5.08 -28.30 -24.49
N LEU A 465 -5.89 -27.88 -25.47
CA LEU A 465 -6.95 -26.88 -25.35
C LEU A 465 -6.41 -25.53 -24.82
N PRO A 466 -5.51 -24.84 -25.54
CA PRO A 466 -4.72 -23.71 -25.05
C PRO A 466 -5.54 -22.51 -24.59
N GLY A 467 -6.72 -22.31 -25.18
CA GLY A 467 -7.64 -21.22 -24.86
C GLY A 467 -8.55 -21.48 -23.67
N ASN A 468 -8.67 -22.73 -23.20
CA ASN A 468 -9.61 -23.05 -22.12
C ASN A 468 -9.19 -22.40 -20.79
N PRO A 469 -10.17 -22.00 -19.95
CA PRO A 469 -9.89 -21.44 -18.62
C PRO A 469 -9.33 -22.49 -17.68
N VAL A 470 -8.62 -22.05 -16.62
CA VAL A 470 -8.07 -22.93 -15.57
C VAL A 470 -8.79 -22.72 -14.25
N SER A 471 -9.18 -23.81 -13.59
CA SER A 471 -9.74 -23.81 -12.24
C SER A 471 -8.67 -23.72 -11.15
N GLY A 472 -9.07 -23.37 -9.92
CA GLY A 472 -8.15 -23.36 -8.78
C GLY A 472 -7.50 -24.72 -8.49
N GLN A 473 -8.23 -25.82 -8.66
CA GLN A 473 -7.70 -27.17 -8.45
C GLN A 473 -6.70 -27.61 -9.52
N GLU A 474 -6.91 -27.20 -10.78
CA GLU A 474 -5.93 -27.44 -11.84
C GLU A 474 -4.64 -26.64 -11.60
N LEU A 475 -4.75 -25.35 -11.29
CA LEU A 475 -3.59 -24.51 -11.00
C LEU A 475 -2.82 -25.01 -9.78
N PHE A 476 -3.53 -25.40 -8.70
CA PHE A 476 -2.90 -25.96 -7.51
C PHE A 476 -2.11 -27.22 -7.82
N ARG A 477 -2.69 -28.16 -8.59
CA ARG A 477 -2.01 -29.40 -9.00
C ARG A 477 -0.80 -29.12 -9.88
N ALA A 478 -0.93 -28.22 -10.86
CA ALA A 478 0.16 -27.86 -11.77
C ALA A 478 1.35 -27.22 -11.02
N ILE A 479 1.11 -26.19 -10.20
CA ILE A 479 2.20 -25.55 -9.43
C ILE A 479 2.81 -26.54 -8.42
N SER A 480 2.00 -27.36 -7.74
CA SER A 480 2.53 -28.37 -6.81
C SER A 480 3.41 -29.42 -7.50
N GLN A 481 3.04 -29.82 -8.72
CA GLN A 481 3.84 -30.74 -9.55
C GLN A 481 5.14 -30.09 -10.01
N ALA A 482 5.12 -28.83 -10.45
CA ALA A 482 6.32 -28.08 -10.81
C ALA A 482 7.29 -27.93 -9.62
N ILE A 483 6.79 -27.53 -8.44
CA ILE A 483 7.57 -27.48 -7.18
C ILE A 483 8.20 -28.83 -6.86
N ARG A 484 7.46 -29.94 -7.07
CA ARG A 484 7.97 -31.30 -6.81
C ARG A 484 9.14 -31.63 -7.74
N ILE A 485 9.01 -31.37 -9.04
CA ILE A 485 10.02 -31.68 -10.05
C ILE A 485 11.31 -30.89 -9.82
N THR A 486 11.21 -29.56 -9.65
CA THR A 486 12.37 -28.69 -9.42
C THR A 486 13.09 -29.00 -8.10
N LYS A 487 12.41 -29.64 -7.13
CA LYS A 487 13.05 -30.13 -5.89
C LYS A 487 13.70 -31.50 -6.02
N SER A 488 13.25 -32.35 -6.94
CA SER A 488 13.87 -33.67 -7.19
C SER A 488 15.06 -33.61 -8.15
N GLY A 489 15.25 -32.49 -8.86
CA GLY A 489 16.42 -32.23 -9.71
C GLY A 489 17.55 -31.44 -9.04
N ARG A 490 17.51 -31.30 -7.71
CA ARG A 490 18.51 -30.63 -6.87
C ARG A 490 18.91 -31.54 -5.70
#